data_AF-A0A969FGS6-F1
#
_entry.id   AF-A0A969FGS6-F1
#
_cell.length_a   1.000
_cell.length_b   1.000
_cell.length_c   1.000
_cell.angle_alpha   90.00
_cell.angle_beta   90.00
_cell.angle_gamma   90.00
#
_symmetry.space_group_name_H-M   'P 1'
#
loop_
_entity.id
_entity.type
_entity.pdbx_description
1 polymer ?
#
loop_
_entity_poly.entity_id
_entity_poly.type
_entity_poly.pdbx_seq_one_letter_code
_entity_poly.pdbx_strand_id
1 'polypeptide(L)'
;MVKRAILKCDGDLARTGLRVELTIGEIDRDPLVRLTATLEPAPDLHDCIKQHWDENYRSLVVQRTRSLLLEHLDRSVVESSESSESPESPESSESNTPDPKPDRQPNPIPPDALGDMRAIHPKALRKTRQALKEQCDQSEIELRQRFQAWLDASPTFRDLTLRARDELRIEEPSLFVIQHDDLEVRRLPWQEWSLFRDRPKVEPSYGNLMGNQLPLGESPRRDRVRILVILGNCEGINTDADRQFFQAIQQESGADIVF
;
A
#
# COMPACT_ATOMS: atom_id res chain seq x y z
N MET A 1 24.42 -17.78 -8.48
CA MET A 1 23.08 -18.36 -8.68
C MET A 1 22.16 -17.69 -7.67
N VAL A 2 20.95 -17.29 -8.06
CA VAL A 2 20.01 -16.56 -7.18
C VAL A 2 19.26 -17.57 -6.31
N LYS A 3 19.29 -17.39 -4.99
CA LYS A 3 18.56 -18.25 -4.06
C LYS A 3 17.10 -17.76 -3.92
N ARG A 4 16.19 -18.69 -3.66
CA ARG A 4 14.81 -18.43 -3.30
C ARG A 4 14.52 -19.05 -1.94
N ALA A 5 13.98 -18.23 -1.06
CA ALA A 5 13.42 -18.64 0.21
C ALA A 5 11.90 -18.46 0.18
N ILE A 6 11.14 -19.42 0.67
CA ILE A 6 9.68 -19.32 0.80
C ILE A 6 9.32 -19.64 2.25
N LEU A 7 8.76 -18.64 2.93
CA LEU A 7 8.22 -18.74 4.28
C LEU A 7 6.70 -18.93 4.17
N LYS A 8 6.24 -20.17 4.32
CA LYS A 8 4.82 -20.48 4.42
C LYS A 8 4.39 -20.34 5.87
N CYS A 9 3.40 -19.51 6.12
CA CYS A 9 2.81 -19.33 7.41
C CYS A 9 1.34 -19.81 7.34
N ASP A 10 0.94 -20.69 8.24
CA ASP A 10 -0.41 -21.27 8.33
C ASP A 10 -0.95 -21.13 9.75
N GLY A 11 -2.25 -20.95 9.90
CA GLY A 11 -2.93 -20.70 11.18
C GLY A 11 -3.33 -19.24 11.41
N ASP A 12 -3.87 -18.99 12.61
CA ASP A 12 -4.46 -17.72 13.04
C ASP A 12 -3.57 -17.04 14.10
N LEU A 13 -3.21 -15.77 13.84
CA LEU A 13 -2.31 -15.00 14.69
C LEU A 13 -2.83 -14.84 16.13
N ALA A 14 -4.14 -14.68 16.33
CA ALA A 14 -4.72 -14.37 17.63
C ALA A 14 -5.05 -15.63 18.46
N ARG A 15 -5.42 -16.74 17.81
CA ARG A 15 -6.03 -17.90 18.46
C ARG A 15 -5.15 -19.13 18.51
N THR A 16 -4.56 -19.52 17.38
CA THR A 16 -3.83 -20.80 17.26
C THR A 16 -2.32 -20.60 17.17
N GLY A 17 -1.88 -19.37 16.92
CA GLY A 17 -0.50 -19.11 16.52
C GLY A 17 -0.28 -19.51 15.07
N LEU A 18 0.95 -19.32 14.59
CA LEU A 18 1.34 -19.63 13.23
C LEU A 18 2.28 -20.82 13.19
N ARG A 19 1.96 -21.81 12.37
CA ARG A 19 2.92 -22.81 11.91
C ARG A 19 3.67 -22.23 10.72
N VAL A 20 4.98 -22.28 10.79
CA VAL A 20 5.85 -21.71 9.77
C VAL A 20 6.71 -22.80 9.16
N GLU A 21 6.73 -22.88 7.83
CA GLU A 21 7.65 -23.71 7.05
C GLU A 21 8.51 -22.80 6.15
N LEU A 22 9.82 -22.78 6.39
CA LEU A 22 10.78 -22.08 5.55
C LEU A 22 11.47 -23.09 4.62
N THR A 23 11.35 -22.87 3.32
CA THR A 23 12.09 -23.63 2.31
C THR A 23 13.11 -22.73 1.64
N ILE A 24 14.34 -23.20 1.45
CA ILE A 24 15.42 -22.45 0.80
C ILE A 24 16.01 -23.33 -0.29
N GLY A 25 16.14 -22.80 -1.50
CA GLY A 25 16.68 -23.50 -2.66
C GLY A 25 17.10 -22.56 -3.77
N GLU A 26 17.49 -23.14 -4.89
CA GLU A 26 17.66 -22.40 -6.13
C GLU A 26 16.31 -22.20 -6.81
N ILE A 27 16.20 -21.14 -7.61
CA ILE A 27 15.01 -20.92 -8.44
C ILE A 27 14.86 -22.13 -9.39
N ASP A 28 13.61 -22.62 -9.53
CA ASP A 28 13.23 -23.77 -10.38
C ASP A 28 13.88 -25.13 -10.03
N ARG A 29 14.39 -25.26 -8.80
CA ARG A 29 14.86 -26.55 -8.24
C ARG A 29 14.15 -26.89 -6.95
N ASP A 30 14.25 -28.16 -6.58
CA ASP A 30 13.81 -28.61 -5.26
C ASP A 30 14.54 -27.86 -4.15
N PRO A 31 13.83 -27.51 -3.06
CA PRO A 31 14.45 -26.82 -1.94
C PRO A 31 15.51 -27.70 -1.31
N LEU A 32 16.71 -27.16 -1.17
CA LEU A 32 17.84 -27.81 -0.51
C LEU A 32 17.62 -27.93 0.99
N VAL A 33 16.90 -26.97 1.57
CA VAL A 33 16.66 -26.89 3.01
C VAL A 33 15.18 -26.67 3.27
N ARG A 34 14.64 -27.43 4.24
CA ARG A 34 13.30 -27.26 4.80
C ARG A 34 13.41 -27.15 6.32
N LEU A 35 12.86 -26.07 6.87
CA LEU A 35 12.83 -25.76 8.29
C LEU A 35 11.39 -25.54 8.72
N THR A 36 11.05 -25.93 9.94
CA THR A 36 9.70 -25.72 10.49
C THR A 36 9.81 -25.10 11.88
N ALA A 37 8.92 -24.16 12.17
CA ALA A 37 8.80 -23.51 13.47
C ALA A 37 7.33 -23.28 13.82
N THR A 38 7.07 -23.02 15.10
CA THR A 38 5.76 -22.60 15.59
C THR A 38 5.91 -21.27 16.30
N LEU A 39 5.07 -20.32 15.93
CA LEU A 39 4.92 -19.04 16.62
C LEU A 39 3.64 -19.13 17.46
N GLU A 40 3.75 -18.74 18.72
CA GLU A 40 2.64 -18.78 19.68
C GLU A 40 1.51 -17.80 19.27
N PRO A 41 0.25 -18.00 19.71
CA PRO A 41 -0.80 -17.02 19.54
C PRO A 41 -0.42 -15.68 20.18
N ALA A 42 -0.67 -14.58 19.47
CA ALA A 42 -0.41 -13.21 19.92
C ALA A 42 -1.64 -12.32 19.69
N PRO A 43 -2.70 -12.45 20.52
CA PRO A 43 -3.90 -11.63 20.41
C PRO A 43 -3.58 -10.14 20.59
N ASP A 44 -2.67 -9.79 21.51
CA ASP A 44 -2.25 -8.42 21.74
C ASP A 44 -1.54 -7.79 20.53
N LEU A 45 -0.81 -8.61 19.76
CA LEU A 45 -0.16 -8.16 18.52
C LEU A 45 -1.21 -7.98 17.41
N HIS A 46 -2.11 -8.94 17.27
CA HIS A 46 -3.23 -8.86 16.32
C HIS A 46 -4.07 -7.59 16.55
N ASP A 47 -4.42 -7.28 17.80
CA ASP A 47 -5.22 -6.10 18.13
C ASP A 47 -4.43 -4.80 17.90
N CYS A 48 -3.13 -4.82 18.19
CA CYS A 48 -2.24 -3.69 17.90
C CYS A 48 -2.14 -3.41 16.38
N ILE A 49 -2.07 -4.44 15.54
CA ILE A 49 -2.09 -4.29 14.07
C ILE A 49 -3.40 -3.64 13.64
N LYS A 50 -4.54 -4.17 14.10
CA LYS A 50 -5.86 -3.62 13.75
C LYS A 50 -5.98 -2.17 14.16
N GLN A 51 -5.60 -1.84 15.39
CA GLN A 51 -5.65 -0.47 15.88
C GLN A 51 -4.74 0.46 15.07
N HIS A 52 -3.49 0.05 14.80
CA HIS A 52 -2.56 0.84 14.02
C HIS A 52 -3.12 1.16 12.62
N TRP A 53 -3.63 0.15 11.92
CA TRP A 53 -4.15 0.31 10.56
C TRP A 53 -5.48 1.06 10.52
N ASP A 54 -6.44 0.68 11.36
CA ASP A 54 -7.80 1.22 11.30
C ASP A 54 -7.93 2.61 11.92
N GLU A 55 -7.20 2.90 12.99
CA GLU A 55 -7.34 4.15 13.72
C GLU A 55 -6.23 5.15 13.41
N ASN A 56 -4.97 4.72 13.39
CA ASN A 56 -3.85 5.66 13.33
C ASN A 56 -3.44 5.95 11.88
N TYR A 57 -3.11 4.92 11.12
CA TYR A 57 -2.68 5.05 9.72
C TYR A 57 -3.83 5.56 8.83
N ARG A 58 -5.02 4.97 8.93
CA ARG A 58 -6.19 5.43 8.14
C ARG A 58 -6.57 6.88 8.44
N SER A 59 -6.47 7.33 9.69
CA SER A 59 -6.78 8.74 10.02
C SER A 59 -5.84 9.73 9.35
N LEU A 60 -4.56 9.37 9.13
CA LEU A 60 -3.63 10.18 8.35
C LEU A 60 -4.03 10.28 6.88
N VAL A 61 -4.54 9.19 6.30
CA VAL A 61 -4.97 9.14 4.90
C VAL A 61 -6.27 9.91 4.69
N VAL A 62 -7.27 9.71 5.54
CA VAL A 62 -8.60 10.35 5.39
C VAL A 62 -8.54 11.86 5.56
N GLN A 63 -7.68 12.38 6.45
CA GLN A 63 -7.47 13.83 6.56
C GLN A 63 -6.80 14.42 5.31
N ARG A 64 -5.97 13.67 4.59
CA ARG A 64 -5.37 14.11 3.32
C ARG A 64 -6.46 14.33 2.26
N THR A 65 -7.36 13.37 2.08
CA THR A 65 -8.45 13.49 1.09
C THR A 65 -9.44 14.59 1.47
N ARG A 66 -9.74 14.77 2.76
CA ARG A 66 -10.66 15.82 3.23
C ARG A 66 -10.07 17.23 3.15
N SER A 67 -8.78 17.41 3.42
CA SER A 67 -8.11 18.71 3.27
C SER A 67 -8.15 19.18 1.82
N LEU A 68 -7.86 18.28 0.88
CA LEU A 68 -7.91 18.59 -0.56
C LEU A 68 -9.33 18.92 -1.03
N LEU A 69 -10.34 18.20 -0.56
CA LEU A 69 -11.74 18.49 -0.90
C LEU A 69 -12.24 19.84 -0.34
N LEU A 70 -11.78 20.22 0.85
CA LEU A 70 -12.13 21.51 1.46
C LEU A 70 -11.43 22.69 0.76
N GLU A 71 -10.16 22.54 0.36
CA GLU A 71 -9.44 23.55 -0.44
C GLU A 71 -10.09 23.78 -1.82
N HIS A 72 -10.57 22.72 -2.48
CA HIS A 72 -11.32 22.85 -3.74
C HIS A 72 -12.66 23.57 -3.59
N LEU A 73 -13.37 23.35 -2.47
CA LEU A 73 -14.63 24.04 -2.19
C LEU A 73 -14.39 25.54 -1.98
N ASP A 74 -13.35 25.92 -1.24
CA ASP A 74 -12.99 27.34 -1.06
C ASP A 74 -12.55 28.00 -2.38
N ARG A 75 -11.81 27.29 -3.25
CA ARG A 75 -11.38 27.83 -4.56
C ARG A 75 -12.57 28.05 -5.51
N SER A 76 -13.58 27.17 -5.50
CA SER A 76 -14.78 27.30 -6.33
C SER A 76 -15.67 28.51 -5.96
N VAL A 77 -15.62 28.97 -4.71
CA VAL A 77 -16.39 30.12 -4.23
C VAL A 77 -15.74 31.44 -4.66
N VAL A 78 -14.42 31.47 -4.84
CA VAL A 78 -13.68 32.69 -5.22
C VAL A 78 -13.79 32.98 -6.73
N GLU A 79 -13.79 31.97 -7.59
CA GLU A 79 -13.92 32.18 -9.05
C GLU A 79 -15.33 32.58 -9.53
N SER A 80 -16.34 32.51 -8.65
CA SER A 80 -17.72 32.93 -8.98
C SER A 80 -17.98 34.43 -8.76
N SER A 81 -17.00 35.20 -8.29
CA SER A 81 -17.20 36.61 -7.85
C SER A 81 -16.54 37.68 -8.72
N GLU A 82 -15.78 37.31 -9.76
CA GLU A 82 -15.15 38.29 -10.68
C GLU A 82 -15.56 38.01 -12.14
N SER A 83 -16.79 38.37 -12.51
CA SER A 83 -17.15 38.73 -13.90
C SER A 83 -18.58 39.27 -13.97
N SER A 84 -18.75 40.54 -13.62
CA SER A 84 -19.94 41.30 -14.01
C SER A 84 -19.56 42.75 -14.27
N GLU A 85 -19.14 43.03 -15.50
CA GLU A 85 -19.17 44.37 -16.05
C GLU A 85 -19.80 44.28 -17.45
N SER A 86 -21.08 44.63 -17.53
CA SER A 86 -21.81 44.87 -18.77
C SER A 86 -21.50 46.29 -19.27
N PRO A 87 -21.66 46.55 -20.58
CA PRO A 87 -22.72 47.50 -20.92
C PRO A 87 -23.52 47.18 -22.19
N GLU A 88 -24.81 47.57 -22.08
CA GLU A 88 -25.72 48.13 -23.09
C GLU A 88 -26.10 47.35 -24.38
N SER A 89 -27.39 47.00 -24.43
CA SER A 89 -28.20 46.84 -25.66
C SER A 89 -28.66 48.21 -26.20
N PRO A 90 -29.13 48.36 -27.46
CA PRO A 90 -30.54 48.03 -27.74
C PRO A 90 -30.89 47.52 -29.16
N GLU A 91 -32.04 46.81 -29.22
CA GLU A 91 -33.02 46.67 -30.32
C GLU A 91 -32.57 46.11 -31.69
N SER A 92 -33.40 45.45 -32.51
CA SER A 92 -34.58 44.59 -32.41
C SER A 92 -34.80 44.08 -33.85
N SER A 93 -35.06 42.78 -34.09
CA SER A 93 -35.86 42.27 -35.23
C SER A 93 -36.01 40.75 -35.19
N GLU A 94 -37.18 40.32 -35.65
CA GLU A 94 -37.83 39.01 -35.56
C GLU A 94 -37.20 37.90 -36.42
N SER A 95 -37.31 36.63 -36.02
CA SER A 95 -38.19 35.64 -36.70
C SER A 95 -37.94 34.18 -36.30
N ASN A 96 -39.07 33.48 -36.11
CA ASN A 96 -39.37 32.05 -36.30
C ASN A 96 -38.72 30.94 -35.44
N THR A 97 -39.61 30.37 -34.61
CA THR A 97 -39.68 29.00 -34.03
C THR A 97 -39.59 27.88 -35.11
N PRO A 98 -39.29 26.60 -34.78
CA PRO A 98 -40.07 25.77 -33.83
C PRO A 98 -39.27 24.95 -32.79
N ASP A 99 -40.00 24.59 -31.73
CA ASP A 99 -39.63 23.98 -30.44
C ASP A 99 -38.91 22.61 -30.43
N PRO A 100 -38.28 22.24 -29.28
CA PRO A 100 -37.25 21.21 -29.17
C PRO A 100 -37.77 19.80 -28.80
N LYS A 101 -36.99 18.78 -29.14
CA LYS A 101 -37.16 17.40 -28.64
C LYS A 101 -36.76 17.33 -27.16
N PRO A 102 -37.47 16.56 -26.32
CA PRO A 102 -37.20 16.51 -24.88
C PRO A 102 -35.95 15.70 -24.57
N ASP A 103 -35.00 16.34 -23.87
CA ASP A 103 -33.86 15.71 -23.23
C ASP A 103 -34.33 14.68 -22.18
N ARG A 104 -33.75 13.47 -22.26
CA ARG A 104 -33.86 12.46 -21.21
C ARG A 104 -33.15 12.97 -19.96
N GLN A 105 -33.90 13.45 -18.97
CA GLN A 105 -33.40 13.56 -17.61
C GLN A 105 -33.04 12.14 -17.08
N PRO A 106 -31.87 11.94 -16.47
CA PRO A 106 -31.61 10.70 -15.74
C PRO A 106 -32.46 10.68 -14.47
N ASN A 107 -33.20 9.59 -14.26
CA ASN A 107 -34.03 9.39 -13.07
C ASN A 107 -33.21 9.55 -11.78
N PRO A 108 -33.78 10.13 -10.71
CA PRO A 108 -33.13 10.23 -9.42
C PRO A 108 -32.94 8.83 -8.80
N ILE A 109 -31.74 8.59 -8.29
CA ILE A 109 -31.36 7.37 -7.56
C ILE A 109 -32.14 7.35 -6.23
N PRO A 110 -32.82 6.24 -5.88
CA PRO A 110 -33.53 6.13 -4.60
C PRO A 110 -32.54 6.21 -3.42
N PRO A 111 -32.94 6.85 -2.29
CA PRO A 111 -32.04 7.16 -1.18
C PRO A 111 -31.53 5.94 -0.38
N ASP A 112 -32.02 4.73 -0.67
CA ASP A 112 -31.71 3.51 0.10
C ASP A 112 -30.60 2.63 -0.52
N ALA A 113 -29.92 3.11 -1.57
CA ALA A 113 -28.80 2.39 -2.19
C ALA A 113 -27.41 2.76 -1.65
N LEU A 114 -27.34 3.48 -0.51
CA LEU A 114 -26.10 3.78 0.20
C LEU A 114 -26.06 2.95 1.49
N GLY A 115 -25.63 1.69 1.38
CA GLY A 115 -25.37 0.86 2.55
C GLY A 115 -24.41 1.57 3.50
N ASP A 116 -24.88 1.83 4.72
CA ASP A 116 -24.17 2.25 5.93
C ASP A 116 -22.73 2.77 5.74
N MET A 117 -22.58 3.85 4.99
CA MET A 117 -21.46 4.75 5.23
C MET A 117 -21.78 5.48 6.54
N ARG A 118 -21.31 4.92 7.66
CA ARG A 118 -21.30 5.61 8.96
C ARG A 118 -20.64 6.98 8.76
N ALA A 119 -21.47 8.01 8.58
CA ALA A 119 -21.02 9.38 8.51
C ALA A 119 -20.44 9.73 9.88
N ILE A 120 -19.11 9.81 9.97
CA ILE A 120 -18.44 10.27 11.18
C ILE A 120 -18.80 11.74 11.35
N HIS A 121 -19.66 12.04 12.32
CA HIS A 121 -20.06 13.42 12.65
C HIS A 121 -18.83 14.29 12.97
N PRO A 122 -18.70 15.47 12.34
CA PRO A 122 -17.44 16.24 12.31
C PRO A 122 -17.08 17.01 13.59
N LYS A 123 -17.81 16.84 14.71
CA LYS A 123 -17.61 17.70 15.89
C LYS A 123 -16.52 17.25 16.87
N ALA A 124 -15.92 16.06 16.72
CA ALA A 124 -15.13 15.47 17.81
C ALA A 124 -13.60 15.39 17.63
N LEU A 125 -13.00 15.56 16.44
CA LEU A 125 -11.56 15.30 16.27
C LEU A 125 -10.87 16.32 15.36
N ARG A 126 -10.61 17.51 15.90
CA ARG A 126 -9.65 18.46 15.33
C ARG A 126 -8.24 18.17 15.85
N LYS A 127 -7.82 16.89 15.82
CA LYS A 127 -6.39 16.59 16.04
C LYS A 127 -5.63 17.23 14.88
N THR A 128 -4.60 18.02 15.21
CA THR A 128 -3.73 18.59 14.17
C THR A 128 -3.06 17.45 13.40
N ARG A 129 -2.70 17.68 12.13
CA ARG A 129 -1.99 16.68 11.32
C ARG A 129 -0.72 16.18 12.00
N GLN A 130 -0.03 17.07 12.72
CA GLN A 130 1.14 16.73 13.50
C GLN A 130 0.81 15.76 14.64
N ALA A 131 -0.24 16.03 15.43
CA ALA A 131 -0.66 15.11 16.49
C ALA A 131 -1.10 13.73 15.96
N LEU A 132 -1.72 13.69 14.77
CA LEU A 132 -2.06 12.43 14.11
C LEU A 132 -0.80 11.68 13.63
N LYS A 133 0.20 12.42 13.14
CA LYS A 133 1.47 11.84 12.72
C LYS A 133 2.22 11.26 13.91
N GLU A 134 2.36 12.03 14.98
CA GLU A 134 2.99 11.57 16.23
C GLU A 134 2.29 10.33 16.80
N GLN A 135 0.95 10.28 16.74
CA GLN A 135 0.20 9.09 17.16
C GLN A 135 0.47 7.88 16.25
N CYS A 136 0.56 8.08 14.94
CA CYS A 136 0.91 7.02 14.00
C CYS A 136 2.32 6.51 14.26
N ASP A 137 3.30 7.41 14.37
CA ASP A 137 4.69 7.09 14.64
C ASP A 137 4.83 6.32 15.96
N GLN A 138 4.13 6.75 17.02
CA GLN A 138 4.14 6.05 18.31
C GLN A 138 3.55 4.64 18.22
N SER A 139 2.42 4.49 17.52
CA SER A 139 1.79 3.18 17.34
C SER A 139 2.61 2.24 16.44
N GLU A 140 3.38 2.78 15.49
CA GLU A 140 4.32 2.01 14.68
C GLU A 140 5.45 1.45 15.54
N ILE A 141 6.02 2.28 16.43
CA ILE A 141 7.07 1.86 17.38
C ILE A 141 6.54 0.73 18.26
N GLU A 142 5.33 0.86 18.80
CA GLU A 142 4.70 -0.16 19.63
C GLU A 142 4.48 -1.47 18.85
N LEU A 143 3.91 -1.38 17.64
CA LEU A 143 3.69 -2.53 16.77
C LEU A 143 5.00 -3.26 16.48
N ARG A 144 6.06 -2.50 16.14
CA ARG A 144 7.40 -3.04 15.87
C ARG A 144 7.96 -3.79 17.09
N GLN A 145 7.86 -3.21 18.28
CA GLN A 145 8.35 -3.81 19.51
C GLN A 145 7.59 -5.10 19.85
N ARG A 146 6.26 -5.09 19.78
CA ARG A 146 5.42 -6.28 20.01
C ARG A 146 5.72 -7.38 19.00
N PHE A 147 5.90 -7.02 17.72
CA PHE A 147 6.28 -7.97 16.67
C PHE A 147 7.63 -8.62 16.94
N GLN A 148 8.67 -7.83 17.25
CA GLN A 148 10.00 -8.35 17.55
C GLN A 148 10.00 -9.25 18.78
N ALA A 149 9.36 -8.81 19.87
CA ALA A 149 9.21 -9.61 21.08
C ALA A 149 8.48 -10.93 20.81
N TRP A 150 7.47 -10.94 19.93
CA TRP A 150 6.76 -12.14 19.54
C TRP A 150 7.61 -13.13 18.73
N LEU A 151 8.39 -12.64 17.77
CA LEU A 151 9.34 -13.50 17.04
C LEU A 151 10.41 -14.10 17.96
N ASP A 152 10.93 -13.29 18.90
CA ASP A 152 11.99 -13.69 19.83
C ASP A 152 11.49 -14.61 20.95
N ALA A 153 10.19 -14.54 21.28
CA ALA A 153 9.57 -15.38 22.31
C ALA A 153 9.54 -16.87 21.91
N SER A 154 9.54 -17.20 20.61
CA SER A 154 9.56 -18.58 20.14
C SER A 154 10.98 -19.09 19.91
N PRO A 155 11.47 -20.08 20.69
CA PRO A 155 12.79 -20.67 20.48
C PRO A 155 12.91 -21.35 19.12
N THR A 156 11.84 -22.02 18.66
CA THR A 156 11.84 -22.73 17.36
C THR A 156 11.99 -21.76 16.19
N PHE A 157 11.38 -20.58 16.29
CA PHE A 157 11.49 -19.55 15.26
C PHE A 157 12.88 -18.87 15.28
N ARG A 158 13.48 -18.70 16.46
CA ARG A 158 14.86 -18.23 16.58
C ARG A 158 15.84 -19.20 15.91
N ASP A 159 15.70 -20.50 16.14
CA ASP A 159 16.54 -21.51 15.52
C ASP A 159 16.34 -21.56 13.99
N LEU A 160 15.10 -21.42 13.53
CA LEU A 160 14.80 -21.24 12.11
C LEU A 160 15.51 -20.01 11.54
N THR A 161 15.48 -18.88 12.24
CA THR A 161 16.18 -17.64 11.83
C THR A 161 17.68 -17.85 11.73
N LEU A 162 18.30 -18.52 12.70
CA LEU A 162 19.74 -18.83 12.68
C LEU A 162 20.11 -19.71 11.49
N ARG A 163 19.34 -20.79 11.25
CA ARG A 163 19.59 -21.66 10.09
C ARG A 163 19.33 -20.96 8.76
N ALA A 164 18.33 -20.09 8.68
CA ALA A 164 18.08 -19.28 7.49
C ALA A 164 19.25 -18.34 7.19
N ARG A 165 19.91 -17.81 8.23
CA ARG A 165 21.08 -16.93 8.10
C ARG A 165 22.31 -17.66 7.56
N ASP A 166 22.48 -18.94 7.88
CA ASP A 166 23.58 -19.75 7.35
C ASP A 166 23.40 -20.02 5.85
N GLU A 167 22.16 -20.22 5.42
CA GLU A 167 21.84 -20.52 4.02
C GLU A 167 21.75 -19.27 3.14
N LEU A 168 21.18 -18.18 3.64
CA LEU A 168 21.04 -16.92 2.92
C LEU A 168 22.27 -16.06 3.15
N ARG A 169 23.12 -15.93 2.13
CA ARG A 169 24.34 -15.12 2.22
C ARG A 169 24.01 -13.63 2.12
N ILE A 170 24.77 -12.81 2.84
CA ILE A 170 24.59 -11.36 2.89
C ILE A 170 24.83 -10.71 1.51
N GLU A 171 25.80 -11.23 0.74
CA GLU A 171 26.21 -10.63 -0.53
C GLU A 171 25.46 -11.16 -1.76
N GLU A 172 24.66 -12.21 -1.60
CA GLU A 172 23.97 -12.87 -2.71
C GLU A 172 22.52 -12.36 -2.80
N PRO A 173 22.07 -11.87 -3.97
CA PRO A 173 20.67 -11.52 -4.17
C PRO A 173 19.82 -12.78 -3.97
N SER A 174 18.82 -12.67 -3.10
CA SER A 174 17.92 -13.77 -2.78
C SER A 174 16.48 -13.27 -2.71
N LEU A 175 15.58 -13.99 -3.37
CA LEU A 175 14.15 -13.70 -3.31
C LEU A 175 13.56 -14.37 -2.06
N PHE A 176 12.91 -13.60 -1.19
CA PHE A 176 12.24 -14.15 0.00
C PHE A 176 10.74 -13.96 -0.11
N VAL A 177 9.97 -15.04 -0.28
CA VAL A 177 8.53 -14.98 -0.45
C VAL A 177 7.82 -15.40 0.84
N ILE A 178 7.02 -14.50 1.40
CA ILE A 178 6.16 -14.76 2.56
C ILE A 178 4.78 -15.15 2.03
N GLN A 179 4.34 -16.37 2.32
CA GLN A 179 3.06 -16.90 1.90
C GLN A 179 2.14 -17.05 3.12
N HIS A 180 1.01 -16.34 3.09
CA HIS A 180 -0.10 -16.47 4.06
C HIS A 180 -1.38 -15.95 3.40
N ASP A 181 -2.55 -16.46 3.75
CA ASP A 181 -3.85 -16.03 3.18
C ASP A 181 -4.61 -14.99 4.04
N ASP A 182 -4.27 -14.84 5.32
CA ASP A 182 -4.77 -13.83 6.26
C ASP A 182 -4.10 -12.47 6.03
N LEU A 183 -4.94 -11.45 5.95
CA LEU A 183 -4.52 -10.06 5.77
C LEU A 183 -3.74 -9.54 6.96
N GLU A 184 -4.06 -9.94 8.20
CA GLU A 184 -3.38 -9.43 9.39
C GLU A 184 -1.93 -9.95 9.46
N VAL A 185 -1.70 -11.19 9.04
CA VAL A 185 -0.34 -11.74 8.94
C VAL A 185 0.46 -11.07 7.82
N ARG A 186 -0.18 -10.68 6.71
CA ARG A 186 0.47 -9.88 5.65
C ARG A 186 0.80 -8.46 6.08
N ARG A 187 0.03 -7.90 7.02
CA ARG A 187 0.25 -6.54 7.58
C ARG A 187 1.33 -6.47 8.64
N LEU A 188 1.83 -7.61 9.12
CA LEU A 188 2.97 -7.65 10.03
C LEU A 188 4.18 -6.97 9.38
N PRO A 189 4.99 -6.24 10.16
CA PRO A 189 6.15 -5.54 9.64
C PRO A 189 7.32 -6.52 9.41
N TRP A 190 7.16 -7.48 8.49
CA TRP A 190 8.15 -8.52 8.23
C TRP A 190 9.52 -7.97 7.87
N GLN A 191 9.60 -6.79 7.23
CA GLN A 191 10.85 -6.09 6.95
C GLN A 191 11.68 -5.77 8.22
N GLU A 192 11.03 -5.70 9.40
CA GLU A 192 11.69 -5.48 10.68
C GLU A 192 12.31 -6.75 11.28
N TRP A 193 12.07 -7.91 10.66
CA TRP A 193 12.72 -9.16 11.06
C TRP A 193 14.23 -9.03 10.86
N SER A 194 14.99 -9.44 11.88
CA SER A 194 16.45 -9.40 11.92
C SER A 194 17.14 -10.18 10.79
N LEU A 195 16.42 -11.01 10.02
CA LEU A 195 16.93 -11.65 8.81
C LEU A 195 17.20 -10.62 7.70
N PHE A 196 16.28 -9.67 7.47
CA PHE A 196 16.36 -8.69 6.38
C PHE A 196 17.26 -7.50 6.74
N ARG A 197 17.26 -7.09 8.01
CA ARG A 197 18.09 -5.96 8.49
C ARG A 197 19.57 -6.14 8.17
N ASP A 198 20.07 -7.36 8.34
CA ASP A 198 21.49 -7.67 8.14
C ASP A 198 21.80 -8.10 6.69
N ARG A 199 20.78 -8.21 5.82
CA ARG A 199 20.89 -8.75 4.45
C ARG A 199 20.09 -7.90 3.46
N PRO A 200 20.61 -6.72 3.08
CA PRO A 200 19.88 -5.79 2.21
C PRO A 200 19.61 -6.35 0.80
N LYS A 201 20.33 -7.39 0.39
CA LYS A 201 20.13 -8.10 -0.90
C LYS A 201 19.08 -9.21 -0.84
N VAL A 202 18.50 -9.47 0.34
CA VAL A 202 17.35 -10.37 0.50
C VAL A 202 16.09 -9.53 0.41
N GLU A 203 15.36 -9.67 -0.68
CA GLU A 203 14.16 -8.87 -0.93
C GLU A 203 12.92 -9.62 -0.44
N PRO A 204 12.18 -9.09 0.55
CA PRO A 204 10.90 -9.66 0.95
C PRO A 204 9.83 -9.38 -0.11
N SER A 205 9.07 -10.41 -0.43
CA SER A 205 7.93 -10.39 -1.36
C SER A 205 6.78 -11.16 -0.73
N TYR A 206 5.55 -10.84 -1.13
CA TYR A 206 4.34 -11.49 -0.60
C TYR A 206 3.69 -12.39 -1.64
N GLY A 207 3.17 -13.53 -1.23
CA GLY A 207 2.43 -14.47 -2.06
C GLY A 207 1.24 -15.11 -1.34
N ASN A 208 0.37 -15.79 -2.08
CA ASN A 208 -0.72 -16.59 -1.51
C ASN A 208 -0.21 -18.01 -1.18
N LEU A 209 -0.77 -18.69 -0.17
CA LEU A 209 -0.41 -20.07 0.18
C LEU A 209 -0.77 -21.05 -0.94
N MET A 210 -1.95 -20.83 -1.54
CA MET A 210 -2.50 -21.59 -2.65
C MET A 210 -2.07 -21.06 -4.02
N GLY A 211 -1.16 -20.08 -4.06
CA GLY A 211 -0.61 -19.59 -5.31
C GLY A 211 0.18 -20.72 -5.97
N ASN A 212 -0.36 -21.27 -7.07
CA ASN A 212 0.42 -22.16 -7.93
C ASN A 212 1.74 -21.47 -8.25
N GLN A 213 2.84 -22.21 -8.17
CA GLN A 213 4.08 -21.79 -8.80
C GLN A 213 3.76 -21.63 -10.28
N LEU A 214 3.44 -20.40 -10.69
CA LEU A 214 3.55 -20.09 -12.09
C LEU A 214 5.03 -20.38 -12.38
N PRO A 215 5.35 -21.26 -13.35
CA PRO A 215 6.70 -21.24 -13.87
C PRO A 215 6.99 -19.77 -14.13
N LEU A 216 8.12 -19.26 -13.63
CA LEU A 216 8.62 -17.99 -14.13
C LEU A 216 8.86 -18.28 -15.61
N GLY A 217 7.82 -18.12 -16.43
CA GLY A 217 7.94 -18.21 -17.87
C GLY A 217 9.05 -17.23 -18.17
N GLU A 218 10.09 -17.71 -18.86
CA GLU A 218 11.25 -16.91 -19.20
C GLU A 218 10.73 -15.57 -19.70
N SER A 219 10.79 -14.55 -18.84
CA SER A 219 10.38 -13.23 -19.24
C SER A 219 11.37 -12.93 -20.35
N PRO A 220 10.91 -12.58 -21.57
CA PRO A 220 11.82 -12.32 -22.66
C PRO A 220 12.86 -11.37 -22.12
N ARG A 221 14.14 -11.78 -22.13
CA ARG A 221 15.24 -10.98 -21.58
C ARG A 221 15.21 -9.68 -22.38
N ARG A 222 14.57 -8.66 -21.82
CA ARG A 222 14.53 -7.36 -22.44
C ARG A 222 15.87 -6.74 -22.16
N ASP A 223 16.53 -6.27 -23.20
CA ASP A 223 17.78 -5.51 -23.07
C ASP A 223 17.57 -4.21 -22.28
N ARG A 224 16.31 -3.81 -22.08
CA ARG A 224 15.89 -2.58 -21.42
C ARG A 224 14.78 -2.84 -20.40
N VAL A 225 14.96 -2.36 -19.18
CA VAL A 225 13.95 -2.41 -18.11
C VAL A 225 12.80 -1.46 -18.47
N ARG A 226 11.54 -1.94 -18.32
CA ARG A 226 10.33 -1.12 -18.49
C ARG A 226 9.80 -0.68 -17.13
N ILE A 227 9.60 0.62 -16.96
CA ILE A 227 9.11 1.21 -15.71
C ILE A 227 7.84 1.99 -16.00
N LEU A 228 6.75 1.67 -15.29
CA LEU A 228 5.51 2.47 -15.28
C LEU A 228 5.56 3.42 -14.08
N VAL A 229 5.50 4.72 -14.33
CA VAL A 229 5.54 5.76 -13.31
C VAL A 229 4.18 6.42 -13.20
N ILE A 230 3.43 6.09 -12.15
CA ILE A 230 2.15 6.73 -11.87
C ILE A 230 2.38 7.91 -10.93
N LEU A 231 2.27 9.13 -11.46
CA LEU A 231 2.29 10.35 -10.66
C LEU A 231 0.86 10.69 -10.25
N GLY A 232 0.64 10.82 -8.93
CA GLY A 232 -0.67 11.16 -8.37
C GLY A 232 -1.08 12.60 -8.65
N ASN A 233 -2.18 13.04 -8.03
CA ASN A 233 -2.64 14.43 -8.11
C ASN A 233 -1.50 15.40 -7.72
N CYS A 234 -1.24 16.40 -8.55
CA CYS A 234 -0.22 17.42 -8.37
C CYS A 234 -0.68 18.61 -7.52
N GLU A 235 -1.91 18.59 -7.01
CA GLU A 235 -2.39 19.65 -6.15
C GLU A 235 -1.62 19.69 -4.82
N GLY A 236 -1.00 20.83 -4.54
CA GLY A 236 -0.22 21.07 -3.32
C GLY A 236 1.12 20.34 -3.24
N ILE A 237 1.54 19.62 -4.28
CA ILE A 237 2.87 18.96 -4.37
C ILE A 237 3.47 19.13 -5.77
N ASN A 238 4.78 19.34 -5.85
CA ASN A 238 5.47 19.46 -7.15
C ASN A 238 5.81 18.07 -7.72
N THR A 239 4.92 17.51 -8.54
CA THR A 239 5.16 16.25 -9.26
C THR A 239 6.10 16.40 -10.46
N ASP A 240 6.39 17.63 -10.91
CA ASP A 240 7.27 17.88 -12.06
C ASP A 240 8.72 17.56 -11.73
N ALA A 241 9.13 17.74 -10.46
CA ALA A 241 10.44 17.32 -10.00
C ALA A 241 10.65 15.80 -10.15
N ASP A 242 9.65 15.00 -9.75
CA ASP A 242 9.68 13.54 -9.91
C ASP A 242 9.69 13.17 -11.40
N ARG A 243 8.86 13.83 -12.22
CA ARG A 243 8.83 13.62 -13.67
C ARG A 243 10.19 13.88 -14.31
N GLN A 244 10.85 14.99 -13.97
CA GLN A 244 12.16 15.35 -14.49
C GLN A 244 13.23 14.34 -14.07
N PHE A 245 13.18 13.89 -12.82
CA PHE A 245 14.07 12.85 -12.31
C PHE A 245 13.96 11.54 -13.12
N PHE A 246 12.74 11.05 -13.35
CA PHE A 246 12.54 9.84 -14.15
C PHE A 246 12.92 10.06 -15.63
N GLN A 247 12.69 11.24 -16.19
CA GLN A 247 13.15 11.57 -17.55
C GLN A 247 14.68 11.56 -17.67
N ALA A 248 15.42 12.06 -16.66
CA ALA A 248 16.86 11.99 -16.62
C ALA A 248 17.35 10.52 -16.60
N ILE A 249 16.73 9.66 -15.76
CA ILE A 249 17.04 8.22 -15.74
C ILE A 249 16.79 7.56 -17.09
N GLN A 250 15.68 7.89 -17.77
CA GLN A 250 15.36 7.36 -19.09
C GLN A 250 16.44 7.70 -20.13
N GLN A 251 17.04 8.90 -20.03
CA GLN A 251 18.12 9.37 -20.92
C GLN A 251 19.48 8.73 -20.57
N GLU A 252 19.83 8.66 -19.29
CA GLU A 252 21.14 8.18 -18.83
C GLU A 252 21.26 6.64 -18.83
N SER A 253 20.22 5.96 -18.37
CA SER A 253 20.24 4.51 -18.16
C SER A 253 19.74 3.72 -19.37
N GLY A 254 19.15 4.45 -20.34
CA GLY A 254 18.43 3.83 -21.44
C GLY A 254 17.35 2.89 -20.93
N ALA A 255 16.59 3.25 -19.87
CA ALA A 255 15.41 2.53 -19.37
C ALA A 255 14.13 2.96 -20.09
N ASP A 256 13.19 2.07 -20.39
CA ASP A 256 11.95 2.37 -21.12
C ASP A 256 10.88 2.80 -20.11
N ILE A 257 10.77 4.12 -19.88
CA ILE A 257 9.91 4.69 -18.85
C ILE A 257 8.62 5.22 -19.49
N VAL A 258 7.49 4.78 -18.96
CA VAL A 258 6.13 5.20 -19.36
C VAL A 258 5.50 5.89 -18.16
N PHE A 259 4.92 7.06 -18.37
CA PHE A 259 4.15 7.81 -17.38
C PHE A 259 2.66 7.60 -17.58
#